data_AF-X1LCB0-F1
#
_entry.id   AF-X1LCB0-F1
#
_cell.length_a   1.000
_cell.length_b   1.000
_cell.length_c   1.000
_cell.angle_alpha   90.00
_cell.angle_beta   90.00
_cell.angle_gamma   90.00
#
_symmetry.space_group_name_H-M   'P 1'
#
loop_
_entity.id
_entity.type
_entity.pdbx_description
1 polymer ?
#
loop_
_entity_poly.entity_id
_entity_poly.type
_entity_poly.pdbx_seq_one_letter_code
_entity_poly.pdbx_strand_id
1 'polypeptide(L)' 'MNEWILRMITLVVGAASPEIRESITELVNGLAEKAKATPNPIDDVLVGLLKVILNIKD' A
#
# COMPACT_ATOMS: atom_id res chain seq x y z
N MET A 1 6.80 -17.14 -8.23
CA MET A 1 7.13 -15.87 -7.55
C MET A 1 7.32 -16.19 -6.08
N ASN A 2 8.51 -15.97 -5.52
CA ASN A 2 8.94 -16.55 -4.24
C ASN A 2 7.98 -16.19 -3.10
N GLU A 3 7.16 -17.14 -2.64
CA GLU A 3 6.25 -17.01 -1.46
C GLU A 3 6.96 -16.41 -0.24
N TRP A 4 8.26 -16.67 -0.15
CA TRP A 4 9.16 -16.12 0.84
C TRP A 4 9.22 -14.58 0.85
N ILE A 5 9.23 -13.93 -0.32
CA ILE A 5 9.27 -12.45 -0.42
C ILE A 5 7.95 -11.85 0.08
N LEU A 6 6.81 -12.44 -0.30
CA LEU A 6 5.50 -12.00 0.18
C LEU A 6 5.36 -12.16 1.70
N ARG A 7 5.90 -13.25 2.27
CA ARG A 7 5.96 -13.46 3.73
C ARG A 7 6.84 -12.43 4.44
N MET A 8 7.98 -12.05 3.87
CA MET A 8 8.82 -11.03 4.47
C MET A 8 8.15 -9.66 4.46
N ILE A 9 7.52 -9.28 3.35
CA ILE A 9 6.80 -8.00 3.25
C ILE A 9 5.66 -7.94 4.28
N THR A 10 4.87 -9.01 4.38
CA THR A 10 3.77 -9.07 5.36
C THR A 10 4.26 -9.08 6.82
N LEU A 11 5.38 -9.74 7.12
CA LEU A 11 6.01 -9.68 8.44
C LEU A 11 6.53 -8.29 8.78
N VAL A 12 7.19 -7.61 7.84
CA VAL A 12 7.74 -6.26 8.05
C VAL A 12 6.62 -5.24 8.25
N VAL A 13 5.57 -5.31 7.44
CA VAL A 13 4.38 -4.45 7.59
C VAL A 13 3.63 -4.77 8.90
N GLY A 14 3.52 -6.06 9.24
CA GLY A 14 2.91 -6.52 10.49
C GLY A 14 3.70 -6.08 11.74
N ALA A 15 5.03 -6.08 11.66
CA ALA A 15 5.92 -5.67 12.74
C ALA A 15 6.18 -4.16 12.80
N ALA A 16 5.73 -3.38 11.80
CA ALA A 16 5.87 -1.94 11.78
C ALA A 16 5.13 -1.30 12.97
N SER A 17 5.78 -0.32 13.60
CA SER A 17 5.18 0.47 14.67
C SER A 17 3.97 1.27 14.16
N PRO A 18 3.05 1.69 15.05
CA PRO A 18 1.89 2.50 14.67
C PRO A 18 2.27 3.75 13.86
N GLU A 19 3.35 4.43 14.25
CA GLU A 19 3.87 5.62 13.58
C GLU A 19 4.31 5.33 12.13
N ILE A 20 5.02 4.21 11.90
CA ILE A 20 5.43 3.80 10.56
C ILE A 20 4.21 3.42 9.71
N ARG A 21 3.21 2.76 10.30
CA ARG A 21 1.95 2.43 9.59
C ARG A 21 1.18 3.69 9.19
N GLU A 22 1.19 4.71 10.04
CA GLU A 22 0.58 6.01 9.75
C GLU A 22 1.29 6.70 8.58
N SER A 23 2.62 6.79 8.61
CA SER A 23 3.39 7.35 7.48
C SER A 23 3.21 6.56 6.17
N ILE A 24 3.11 5.22 6.23
CA ILE A 24 2.81 4.40 5.06
C ILE A 24 1.39 4.68 4.55
N THR A 25 0.43 4.86 5.45
CA THR A 25 -0.96 5.18 5.11
C THR A 25 -1.06 6.53 4.41
N GLU A 26 -0.40 7.56 4.94
CA GLU A 26 -0.31 8.87 4.30
C GLU A 26 0.32 8.78 2.91
N LEU A 27 1.40 8.00 2.77
CA LEU A 27 2.06 7.80 1.48
C LEU A 27 1.13 7.13 0.46
N VAL A 28 0.43 6.06 0.85
CA VAL A 28 -0.49 5.33 -0.04
C VAL A 28 -1.70 6.20 -0.41
N ASN A 29 -2.22 7.00 0.52
CA ASN A 29 -3.28 7.96 0.22
C ASN A 29 -2.82 9.05 -0.74
N GLY A 30 -1.60 9.58 -0.57
CA GLY A 30 -1.01 10.52 -1.52
C GLY A 30 -0.76 9.91 -2.91
N LEU A 31 -0.46 8.61 -2.98
CA LEU A 31 -0.39 7.89 -4.27
C LEU A 31 -1.79 7.73 -4.90
N ALA A 32 -2.84 7.53 -4.10
CA ALA A 32 -4.21 7.47 -4.61
C ALA A 32 -4.63 8.79 -5.27
N GLU A 33 -4.27 9.93 -4.67
CA GLU A 33 -4.54 11.24 -5.25
C GLU A 33 -3.78 11.47 -6.55
N LYS A 34 -2.52 11.00 -6.62
CA LYS A 34 -1.72 11.07 -7.84
C LYS A 34 -2.24 10.14 -8.93
N ALA A 35 -2.70 8.94 -8.58
CA ALA A 35 -3.29 7.99 -9.51
C ALA A 35 -4.56 8.56 -10.17
N LYS A 36 -5.41 9.25 -9.40
CA LYS A 36 -6.58 9.96 -9.95
C LYS A 36 -6.23 11.09 -10.92
N ALA A 37 -5.02 11.64 -10.81
CA ALA A 37 -4.53 12.68 -11.71
C ALA A 37 -3.91 12.11 -12.99
N THR A 38 -3.58 10.81 -13.04
CA THR A 38 -3.12 10.13 -14.25
C THR A 38 -4.29 9.51 -15.03
N PRO A 39 -4.26 9.52 -16.36
CA PRO A 39 -5.27 8.84 -17.18
C PRO A 39 -5.07 7.31 -17.23
N ASN A 40 -4.19 6.75 -16.40
CA ASN A 40 -3.87 5.33 -16.39
C ASN A 40 -4.72 4.59 -15.35
N PRO A 41 -5.77 3.85 -15.75
CA PRO A 41 -6.65 3.15 -14.81
C PRO A 41 -5.96 2.03 -14.04
N ILE A 42 -4.77 1.60 -14.47
CA ILE A 42 -3.96 0.62 -13.73
C ILE A 42 -3.45 1.22 -12.43
N ASP A 43 -3.15 2.53 -12.39
CA ASP A 43 -2.59 3.19 -11.20
C ASP A 43 -3.60 3.16 -10.05
N ASP A 44 -4.88 3.41 -10.32
CA ASP A 44 -5.96 3.31 -9.32
C ASP A 44 -6.10 1.88 -8.78
N VAL A 45 -6.02 0.88 -9.66
CA VAL A 45 -6.09 -0.54 -9.28
C VAL A 45 -4.88 -0.92 -8.40
N LEU A 46 -3.68 -0.42 -8.74
CA LEU A 46 -2.45 -0.69 -8.01
C LEU A 46 -2.50 -0.10 -6.61
N VAL A 47 -3.00 1.12 -6.47
CA VAL A 47 -3.18 1.77 -5.16
C VAL A 47 -4.26 1.06 -4.33
N GLY A 48 -5.37 0.65 -4.95
CA GLY A 48 -6.39 -0.17 -4.27
C GLY A 48 -5.82 -1.48 -3.74
N LEU A 49 -4.98 -2.17 -4.52
CA LEU A 49 -4.29 -3.39 -4.09
C LEU A 49 -3.33 -3.13 -2.92
N LEU A 50 -2.59 -2.02 -2.95
CA LEU A 50 -1.71 -1.62 -1.85
C LEU A 50 -2.50 -1.36 -0.56
N LYS A 51 -3.65 -0.68 -0.63
CA LYS A 51 -4.53 -0.47 0.53
C LYS A 51 -5.01 -1.80 1.13
N VAL A 52 -5.42 -2.76 0.30
CA VAL A 52 -5.86 -4.09 0.76
C VAL A 52 -4.72 -4.86 1.43
N ILE A 53 -3.53 -4.90 0.81
CA ILE A 53 -2.36 -5.62 1.35
C ILE A 53 -1.91 -5.04 2.70
N LEU A 54 -1.97 -3.72 2.82
CA LEU A 54 -1.55 -2.99 4.02
C LEU A 54 -2.68 -2.84 5.05
N ASN A 55 -3.89 -3.34 4.75
CA ASN A 55 -5.10 -3.20 5.55
C ASN A 55 -5.41 -1.73 5.92
N ILE A 56 -5.21 -0.84 4.94
CA ILE A 56 -5.55 0.59 5.03
C ILE A 56 -7.02 0.73 4.63
N LYS A 57 -7.82 1.41 5.46
CA LYS A 57 -9.22 1.70 5.13
C LYS A 57 -9.29 2.79 4.05
N ASP A 58 -10.24 2.64 3.13
CA ASP A 58 -10.57 3.65 2.13
C ASP A 58 -11.15 4.94 2.73
#